data_AF-A0A7Y7TE74-F1
#
_entry.id   AF-A0A7Y7TE74-F1
#
_cell.length_a   1.000
_cell.length_b   1.000
_cell.length_c   1.000
_cell.angle_alpha   90.00
_cell.angle_beta   90.00
_cell.angle_gamma   90.00
#
_symmetry.space_group_name_H-M   'P 1'
#
loop_
_entity.id
_entity.type
_entity.pdbx_description
1 polymer ?
#
loop_
_entity_poly.entity_id
_entity_poly.type
_entity_poly.pdbx_seq_one_letter_code
_entity_poly.pdbx_strand_id
1 'polypeptide(L)'
;MGPMTSTQSNMPDALMALIVSEARQLIQGKTEKSFIIYGSGARGIVFYEALRLLGYNAAYFVDKAAKEGMTICGLPVYEPLKIMYENYNDIFVAIAAQSPTELITTLEGLGLEPEKHFGIIFDASLNDGIHMPTANELDFFLGYGRSSEIPGFQLLSSKTSDACNCNQSIKIITLGGSTTDPDVMDLFEWNDDALQKSSHGSWPRHFQKILSNFGIDACIYNGGIIGYSSAQELLKLWRDGLSISPDVVIVLDGFNDGLSFLSHKNHPKHHSHFAAIENVINPLLSHKTQCSDYHGIETVYEQISYGIESSKSRWQEWHENHRIMSAFCKEFGIEYLAFIQPFGWHDCNYLASCDVVFRINSFLHNFFISAGQTIKDQLNNGSLNLVSLLQHFVSNAFSCETDQSKHFSIHNFELVNFFSQARTISKSSDFIIPIEDTFYGYPDIYCDTVHCTSKGNQLLADRIYRELANRGIWHKLALHS
;
A
#
# COMPACT_ATOMS: atom_id res chain seq x y z
N MET A 1 14.43 -45.84 11.09
CA MET A 1 14.50 -44.38 10.88
C MET A 1 14.00 -44.11 9.48
N GLY A 2 12.76 -43.65 9.34
CA GLY A 2 12.16 -43.27 8.04
C GLY A 2 12.28 -41.75 7.83
N PRO A 3 12.25 -41.26 6.57
CA PRO A 3 12.37 -39.85 6.29
C PRO A 3 11.07 -39.13 6.71
N MET A 4 11.21 -38.03 7.45
CA MET A 4 10.10 -37.10 7.72
C MET A 4 9.69 -36.46 6.39
N THR A 5 8.42 -36.62 6.02
CA THR A 5 7.79 -35.96 4.89
C THR A 5 7.61 -34.48 5.18
N SER A 6 8.11 -33.63 4.29
CA SER A 6 7.99 -32.18 4.34
C SER A 6 6.54 -31.74 4.41
N THR A 7 6.18 -31.00 5.46
CA THR A 7 4.93 -30.26 5.55
C THR A 7 4.95 -29.13 4.53
N GLN A 8 4.23 -29.28 3.41
CA GLN A 8 3.95 -28.18 2.50
C GLN A 8 3.12 -27.14 3.27
N SER A 9 3.69 -25.95 3.46
CA SER A 9 2.97 -24.83 4.08
C SER A 9 1.93 -24.31 3.10
N ASN A 10 0.64 -24.40 3.46
CA ASN A 10 -0.45 -23.74 2.74
C ASN A 10 -0.39 -22.24 3.00
N MET A 11 0.48 -21.53 2.28
CA MET A 11 0.47 -20.06 2.27
C MET A 11 -0.62 -19.56 1.31
N PRO A 12 -1.32 -18.46 1.62
CA PRO A 12 -2.23 -17.83 0.68
C PRO A 12 -1.48 -17.37 -0.58
N ASP A 13 -1.94 -17.79 -1.76
CA ASP A 13 -1.29 -17.50 -3.05
C ASP A 13 -1.01 -16.01 -3.29
N ALA A 14 -1.88 -15.12 -2.77
CA ALA A 14 -1.73 -13.67 -2.88
C ALA A 14 -0.54 -13.11 -2.09
N LEU A 15 -0.28 -13.62 -0.87
CA LEU A 15 0.88 -13.21 -0.07
C LEU A 15 2.18 -13.68 -0.73
N MET A 16 2.15 -14.89 -1.29
CA MET A 16 3.30 -15.43 -2.01
C MET A 16 3.57 -14.64 -3.29
N ALA A 17 2.54 -14.24 -4.04
CA ALA A 17 2.69 -13.42 -5.24
C ALA A 17 3.32 -12.05 -4.93
N LEU A 18 2.91 -11.40 -3.83
CA LEU A 18 3.50 -10.15 -3.38
C LEU A 18 4.99 -10.31 -3.04
N ILE A 19 5.32 -11.31 -2.21
CA ILE A 19 6.71 -11.54 -1.78
C ILE A 19 7.59 -12.01 -2.94
N VAL A 20 7.05 -12.75 -3.92
CA VAL A 20 7.76 -13.08 -5.17
C VAL A 20 8.03 -11.82 -6.00
N SER A 21 7.10 -10.86 -6.04
CA SER A 21 7.32 -9.57 -6.69
C SER A 21 8.43 -8.77 -6.01
N GLU A 22 8.37 -8.66 -4.67
CA GLU A 22 9.40 -7.99 -3.86
C GLU A 22 10.78 -8.66 -3.99
N ALA A 23 10.82 -10.00 -3.96
CA ALA A 23 12.04 -10.76 -4.18
C ALA A 23 12.61 -10.50 -5.56
N ARG A 24 11.77 -10.46 -6.60
CA ARG A 24 12.22 -10.15 -7.96
C ARG A 24 12.86 -8.75 -8.03
N GLN A 25 12.25 -7.74 -7.41
CA GLN A 25 12.82 -6.40 -7.33
C GLN A 25 14.16 -6.38 -6.59
N LEU A 26 14.22 -7.03 -5.42
CA LEU A 26 15.42 -7.04 -4.57
C LEU A 26 16.60 -7.72 -5.26
N ILE A 27 16.35 -8.84 -5.95
CA ILE A 27 17.36 -9.64 -6.66
C ILE A 27 17.81 -8.97 -7.97
N GLN A 28 17.05 -8.01 -8.48
CA GLN A 28 17.34 -7.41 -9.78
C GLN A 28 18.73 -6.74 -9.79
N GLY A 29 19.52 -7.06 -10.81
CA GLY A 29 20.93 -6.64 -10.94
C GLY A 29 21.91 -7.39 -10.04
N LYS A 30 21.46 -8.41 -9.29
CA LYS A 30 22.24 -9.12 -8.27
C LYS A 30 22.28 -10.64 -8.52
N THR A 31 22.14 -11.04 -9.78
CA THR A 31 22.00 -12.46 -10.17
C THR A 31 23.24 -13.29 -9.89
N GLU A 32 24.41 -12.66 -9.86
CA GLU A 32 25.70 -13.30 -9.55
C GLU A 32 25.99 -13.38 -8.04
N LYS A 33 25.14 -12.79 -7.19
CA LYS A 33 25.36 -12.72 -5.74
C LYS A 33 24.80 -13.97 -5.05
N SER A 34 25.46 -14.40 -3.99
CA SER A 34 24.91 -15.34 -3.02
C SER A 34 24.00 -14.61 -2.04
N PHE A 35 22.77 -15.09 -1.87
CA PHE A 35 21.79 -14.45 -0.99
C PHE A 35 21.91 -14.94 0.44
N ILE A 36 21.94 -14.01 1.39
CA ILE A 36 21.85 -14.28 2.83
C ILE A 36 20.55 -13.67 3.32
N ILE A 37 19.75 -14.41 4.08
CA ILE A 37 18.47 -13.90 4.60
C ILE A 37 18.65 -13.49 6.06
N TYR A 38 18.57 -12.20 6.37
CA TYR A 38 18.65 -11.69 7.73
C TYR A 38 17.25 -11.63 8.35
N GLY A 39 16.92 -12.65 9.14
CA GLY A 39 15.65 -12.86 9.81
C GLY A 39 15.13 -14.26 9.52
N SER A 40 15.21 -15.17 10.49
CA SER A 40 14.79 -16.58 10.34
C SER A 40 13.33 -16.82 10.78
N GLY A 41 12.54 -15.76 10.90
CA GLY A 41 11.11 -15.82 11.25
C GLY A 41 10.23 -16.23 10.06
N ALA A 42 8.91 -16.15 10.24
CA ALA A 42 7.95 -16.47 9.18
C ALA A 42 8.24 -15.74 7.87
N ARG A 43 8.57 -14.43 7.93
CA ARG A 43 8.86 -13.60 6.76
C ARG A 43 10.09 -14.06 5.98
N GLY A 44 11.19 -14.39 6.68
CA GLY A 44 12.37 -14.97 6.05
C GLY A 44 12.12 -16.32 5.41
N ILE A 45 11.25 -17.15 6.00
CA ILE A 45 10.82 -18.43 5.41
C ILE A 45 10.04 -18.18 4.11
N VAL A 46 9.09 -17.24 4.10
CA VAL A 46 8.34 -16.91 2.88
C VAL A 46 9.27 -16.37 1.80
N PHE A 47 10.18 -15.47 2.17
CA PHE A 47 11.15 -14.91 1.24
C PHE A 47 12.09 -15.98 0.67
N TYR A 48 12.55 -16.93 1.49
CA TYR A 48 13.34 -18.06 1.03
C TYR A 48 12.60 -18.87 -0.05
N GLU A 49 11.31 -19.16 0.15
CA GLU A 49 10.52 -19.86 -0.86
C GLU A 49 10.33 -19.01 -2.12
N ALA A 50 10.17 -17.69 -2.00
CA ALA A 50 10.11 -16.79 -3.14
C ALA A 50 11.43 -16.79 -3.95
N LEU A 51 12.60 -16.73 -3.29
CA LEU A 51 13.90 -16.90 -3.94
C LEU A 51 13.97 -18.23 -4.71
N ARG A 52 13.55 -19.32 -4.06
CA ARG A 52 13.57 -20.67 -4.66
C ARG A 52 12.68 -20.77 -5.89
N LEU A 53 11.48 -20.19 -5.85
CA LEU A 53 10.57 -20.12 -7.00
C LEU A 53 11.13 -19.30 -8.15
N LEU A 54 11.92 -18.27 -7.84
CA LEU A 54 12.65 -17.46 -8.83
C LEU A 54 13.95 -18.10 -9.33
N GLY A 55 14.31 -19.29 -8.83
CA GLY A 55 15.51 -20.02 -9.22
C GLY A 55 16.79 -19.63 -8.48
N TYR A 56 16.68 -18.87 -7.38
CA TYR A 56 17.80 -18.45 -6.55
C TYR A 56 17.90 -19.32 -5.29
N ASN A 57 19.13 -19.53 -4.83
CA ASN A 57 19.41 -20.23 -3.58
C ASN A 57 19.94 -19.24 -2.54
N ALA A 58 19.37 -19.26 -1.34
CA ALA A 58 20.00 -18.62 -0.20
C ALA A 58 21.11 -19.52 0.36
N ALA A 59 22.23 -18.92 0.77
CA ALA A 59 23.34 -19.65 1.40
C ALA A 59 23.01 -20.06 2.83
N TYR A 60 22.46 -19.13 3.61
CA TYR A 60 22.08 -19.33 5.01
C TYR A 60 21.17 -18.22 5.53
N PHE A 61 20.62 -18.44 6.72
CA PHE A 61 19.94 -17.40 7.50
C PHE A 61 20.87 -16.75 8.51
N VAL A 62 20.61 -15.49 8.82
CA VAL A 62 21.20 -14.75 9.92
C VAL A 62 20.10 -14.31 10.86
N ASP A 63 20.26 -14.50 12.17
CA ASP A 63 19.31 -14.04 13.18
C ASP A 63 20.05 -13.79 14.52
N LYS A 64 19.33 -13.43 15.58
CA LYS A 64 19.88 -13.25 16.93
C LYS A 64 20.63 -14.52 17.39
N ALA A 65 21.69 -14.33 18.17
CA ALA A 65 22.55 -15.41 18.67
C ALA A 65 21.80 -16.59 19.33
N ALA A 66 20.64 -16.33 19.94
CA ALA A 66 19.80 -17.37 20.53
C ALA A 66 19.28 -18.43 19.53
N LYS A 67 19.35 -18.15 18.22
CA LYS A 67 18.96 -19.08 17.14
C LYS A 67 20.15 -19.68 16.39
N GLU A 68 21.38 -19.36 16.78
CA GLU A 68 22.56 -19.90 16.12
C GLU A 68 22.59 -21.44 16.20
N GLY A 69 22.98 -22.07 15.09
CA GLY A 69 23.05 -23.54 14.99
C GLY A 69 21.70 -24.21 14.72
N MET A 70 20.59 -23.46 14.69
CA MET A 70 19.32 -23.97 14.17
C MET A 70 19.41 -24.21 12.66
N THR A 71 18.50 -25.03 12.14
CA THR A 71 18.30 -25.22 10.70
C THR A 71 16.88 -24.79 10.34
N ILE A 72 16.75 -23.88 9.37
CA ILE A 72 15.48 -23.35 8.89
C ILE A 72 15.45 -23.53 7.38
N CYS A 73 14.39 -24.16 6.86
CA CYS A 73 14.27 -24.55 5.44
C CYS A 73 15.47 -25.36 4.91
N GLY A 74 16.13 -26.14 5.77
CA GLY A 74 17.33 -26.91 5.41
C GLY A 74 18.63 -26.10 5.38
N LEU A 75 18.58 -24.80 5.68
CA LEU A 75 19.74 -23.92 5.76
C LEU A 75 20.14 -23.64 7.21
N PRO A 76 21.44 -23.51 7.51
CA PRO A 76 21.89 -23.13 8.85
C PRO A 76 21.50 -21.68 9.18
N VAL A 77 21.30 -21.41 10.47
CA VAL A 77 21.14 -20.06 11.02
C VAL A 77 22.42 -19.68 11.75
N TYR A 78 23.01 -18.54 11.39
CA TYR A 78 24.20 -17.96 12.03
C TYR A 78 23.89 -16.65 12.75
N GLU A 79 24.81 -16.24 13.62
CA GLU A 79 24.82 -14.89 14.16
C GLU A 79 25.28 -13.84 13.11
N PRO A 80 24.95 -12.55 13.27
CA PRO A 80 25.26 -11.52 12.28
C PRO A 80 26.74 -11.34 11.98
N LEU A 81 27.60 -11.60 12.97
CA LEU A 81 29.05 -11.51 12.80
C LEU A 81 29.62 -12.50 11.77
N LYS A 82 28.88 -13.58 11.43
CA LYS A 82 29.28 -14.50 10.35
C LYS A 82 29.48 -13.77 9.02
N ILE A 83 28.71 -12.71 8.77
CA ILE A 83 28.77 -11.92 7.52
C ILE A 83 30.15 -11.30 7.33
N MET A 84 30.88 -10.95 8.40
CA MET A 84 32.22 -10.36 8.29
C MET A 84 33.25 -11.26 7.62
N TYR A 85 33.00 -12.57 7.57
CA TYR A 85 33.90 -13.54 6.94
C TYR A 85 33.57 -13.79 5.46
N GLU A 86 32.52 -13.17 4.94
CA GLU A 86 32.14 -13.25 3.54
C GLU A 86 32.85 -12.17 2.71
N ASN A 87 33.02 -12.41 1.41
CA ASN A 87 33.42 -11.36 0.48
C ASN A 87 32.18 -10.53 0.09
N TYR A 88 32.14 -9.25 0.48
CA TYR A 88 30.95 -8.38 0.27
C TYR A 88 30.61 -8.21 -1.21
N ASN A 89 31.58 -8.39 -2.11
CA ASN A 89 31.35 -8.36 -3.55
C ASN A 89 30.65 -9.62 -4.09
N ASP A 90 30.58 -10.70 -3.30
CA ASP A 90 30.00 -11.97 -3.73
C ASP A 90 28.65 -12.24 -3.04
N ILE A 91 28.27 -11.43 -2.05
CA ILE A 91 27.03 -11.62 -1.28
C ILE A 91 26.05 -10.47 -1.46
N PHE A 92 24.79 -10.76 -1.13
CA PHE A 92 23.76 -9.77 -0.88
C PHE A 92 22.87 -10.20 0.29
N VAL A 93 22.68 -9.31 1.28
CA VAL A 93 21.89 -9.60 2.48
C VAL A 93 20.48 -9.06 2.32
N ALA A 94 19.49 -9.95 2.28
CA ALA A 94 18.08 -9.60 2.24
C ALA A 94 17.49 -9.57 3.66
N ILE A 95 17.12 -8.38 4.15
CA ILE A 95 16.59 -8.20 5.51
C ILE A 95 15.10 -8.56 5.53
N ALA A 96 14.76 -9.67 6.20
CA ALA A 96 13.43 -10.28 6.30
C ALA A 96 12.88 -10.24 7.74
N ALA A 97 12.95 -9.09 8.41
CA ALA A 97 12.62 -8.95 9.83
C ALA A 97 11.60 -7.84 10.10
N GLN A 98 10.95 -7.90 11.28
CA GLN A 98 9.93 -6.93 11.72
C GLN A 98 10.50 -5.58 12.19
N SER A 99 11.79 -5.46 12.43
CA SER A 99 12.39 -4.20 12.91
C SER A 99 13.73 -4.01 12.22
N PRO A 100 13.73 -3.51 10.97
CA PRO A 100 14.94 -3.47 10.15
C PRO A 100 15.97 -2.47 10.67
N THR A 101 15.59 -1.41 11.39
CA THR A 101 16.47 -0.32 11.83
C THR A 101 17.70 -0.80 12.62
N GLU A 102 17.52 -1.69 13.60
CA GLU A 102 18.63 -2.27 14.37
C GLU A 102 19.55 -3.12 13.47
N LEU A 103 18.96 -3.83 12.51
CA LEU A 103 19.69 -4.71 11.59
C LEU A 103 20.47 -3.92 10.54
N ILE A 104 19.91 -2.82 10.03
CA ILE A 104 20.59 -1.87 9.14
C ILE A 104 21.81 -1.30 9.85
N THR A 105 21.62 -0.76 11.07
CA THR A 105 22.71 -0.23 11.89
C THR A 105 23.80 -1.28 12.13
N THR A 106 23.39 -2.52 12.36
CA THR A 106 24.32 -3.65 12.51
C THR A 106 25.12 -3.86 11.22
N LEU A 107 24.48 -4.01 10.07
CA LEU A 107 25.14 -4.27 8.79
C LEU A 107 26.06 -3.12 8.34
N GLU A 108 25.65 -1.88 8.53
CA GLU A 108 26.49 -0.70 8.29
C GLU A 108 27.71 -0.70 9.23
N GLY A 109 27.52 -1.08 10.50
CA GLY A 109 28.61 -1.27 11.45
C GLY A 109 29.60 -2.37 11.07
N LEU A 110 29.18 -3.36 10.27
CA LEU A 110 30.05 -4.38 9.67
C LEU A 110 30.73 -3.90 8.38
N GLY A 111 30.45 -2.67 7.92
CA GLY A 111 31.02 -2.11 6.70
C GLY A 111 30.26 -2.45 5.42
N LEU A 112 29.03 -2.95 5.52
CA LEU A 112 28.16 -3.14 4.36
C LEU A 112 27.50 -1.80 3.97
N GLU A 113 27.19 -1.64 2.69
CA GLU A 113 26.60 -0.43 2.13
C GLU A 113 25.15 -0.74 1.73
N PRO A 114 24.15 0.07 2.12
CA PRO A 114 22.77 -0.08 1.67
C PRO A 114 22.68 -0.14 0.15
N GLU A 115 21.72 -0.92 -0.36
CA GLU A 115 21.41 -1.14 -1.79
C GLU A 115 22.48 -1.91 -2.59
N LYS A 116 23.75 -1.81 -2.20
CA LYS A 116 24.88 -2.51 -2.82
C LYS A 116 25.13 -3.88 -2.20
N HIS A 117 25.18 -3.94 -0.87
CA HIS A 117 25.50 -5.16 -0.12
C HIS A 117 24.28 -5.74 0.61
N PHE A 118 23.27 -4.92 0.88
CA PHE A 118 22.03 -5.39 1.50
C PHE A 118 20.82 -4.57 1.09
N GLY A 119 19.63 -5.12 1.31
CA GLY A 119 18.37 -4.41 1.12
C GLY A 119 17.25 -5.04 1.93
N ILE A 120 16.19 -4.27 2.16
CA ILE A 120 15.06 -4.69 2.98
C ILE A 120 14.02 -5.34 2.07
N ILE A 121 13.52 -6.50 2.47
CA ILE A 121 12.32 -7.07 1.85
C ILE A 121 11.17 -6.23 2.35
N PHE A 122 10.53 -5.53 1.41
CA PHE A 122 9.49 -4.56 1.70
C PHE A 122 8.51 -5.13 2.71
N ASP A 123 8.31 -4.41 3.79
CA ASP A 123 7.23 -4.74 4.70
C ASP A 123 6.11 -3.77 4.45
N ALA A 124 5.15 -4.17 3.61
CA ALA A 124 3.91 -3.43 3.43
C ALA A 124 3.14 -3.21 4.76
N SER A 125 3.49 -3.93 5.84
CA SER A 125 2.91 -3.81 7.18
C SER A 125 3.73 -3.00 8.19
N LEU A 126 4.96 -2.54 7.87
CA LEU A 126 5.71 -1.69 8.81
C LEU A 126 5.54 -0.21 8.47
N ASN A 127 4.88 0.47 9.41
CA ASN A 127 4.94 1.90 9.68
C ASN A 127 6.35 2.47 9.90
N ASP A 128 7.40 1.63 9.88
CA ASP A 128 8.78 2.08 10.03
C ASP A 128 9.29 2.55 8.67
N GLY A 129 8.99 3.82 8.39
CA GLY A 129 9.30 4.56 7.17
C GLY A 129 10.50 4.02 6.42
N ILE A 130 10.21 3.29 5.34
CA ILE A 130 11.09 3.31 4.18
C ILE A 130 11.24 4.79 3.84
N HIS A 131 12.49 5.23 3.63
CA HIS A 131 12.77 6.49 2.95
C HIS A 131 12.17 6.38 1.54
N MET A 132 10.85 6.51 1.43
CA MET A 132 10.16 6.83 0.21
C MET A 132 10.66 8.23 -0.10
N PRO A 133 11.52 8.41 -1.12
CA PRO A 133 12.04 9.74 -1.46
C PRO A 133 10.91 10.74 -1.77
N THR A 134 9.70 10.21 -1.95
CA THR A 134 8.48 10.78 -2.51
C THR A 134 7.58 11.41 -1.43
N ALA A 135 7.71 10.98 -0.17
CA ALA A 135 6.91 11.40 0.99
C ALA A 135 7.83 11.93 2.11
N ASN A 136 8.68 12.89 1.75
CA ASN A 136 9.84 13.32 2.53
C ASN A 136 9.57 14.51 3.47
N GLU A 137 8.34 14.99 3.57
CA GLU A 137 7.97 16.09 4.47
C GLU A 137 6.93 15.64 5.49
N LEU A 138 7.08 16.08 6.74
CA LEU A 138 6.03 15.98 7.74
C LEU A 138 5.00 17.10 7.48
N ASP A 139 3.78 16.70 7.10
CA ASP A 139 2.68 17.64 6.92
C ASP A 139 1.82 17.61 8.18
N PHE A 140 1.70 18.74 8.87
CA PHE A 140 1.00 18.79 10.15
C PHE A 140 -0.49 18.40 10.07
N PHE A 141 -1.13 18.64 8.93
CA PHE A 141 -2.55 18.37 8.74
C PHE A 141 -2.79 17.04 8.02
N LEU A 142 -1.89 16.65 7.13
CA LEU A 142 -2.04 15.46 6.29
C LEU A 142 -1.22 14.26 6.79
N GLY A 143 -0.39 14.46 7.82
CA GLY A 143 0.56 13.50 8.36
C GLY A 143 1.92 13.62 7.68
N TYR A 144 1.92 13.54 6.35
CA TYR A 144 3.12 13.61 5.51
C TYR A 144 2.75 14.17 4.15
N GLY A 145 3.74 14.71 3.46
CA GLY A 145 3.62 15.26 2.12
C GLY A 145 4.93 15.10 1.38
N ARG A 146 5.03 15.83 0.27
CA ARG A 146 6.20 15.80 -0.61
C ARG A 146 6.81 17.19 -0.73
N SER A 147 8.14 17.23 -0.66
CA SER A 147 8.94 18.38 -1.04
C SER A 147 9.06 18.41 -2.56
N SER A 148 8.50 19.44 -3.17
CA SER A 148 8.57 19.70 -4.62
C SER A 148 8.54 21.20 -4.86
N GLU A 149 8.56 21.63 -6.12
CA GLU A 149 8.53 23.05 -6.50
C GLU A 149 7.31 23.77 -5.89
N ILE A 150 6.22 23.03 -5.73
CA ILE A 150 5.04 23.44 -4.98
C ILE A 150 4.85 22.41 -3.86
N PRO A 151 4.94 22.81 -2.58
CA PRO A 151 4.80 21.87 -1.46
C PRO A 151 3.55 21.00 -1.61
N GLY A 152 3.74 19.69 -1.60
CA GLY A 152 2.66 18.72 -1.73
C GLY A 152 2.17 18.46 -3.17
N PHE A 153 2.74 19.06 -4.21
CA PHE A 153 2.34 18.86 -5.62
C PHE A 153 3.54 18.77 -6.57
N GLN A 154 3.55 17.78 -7.46
CA GLN A 154 4.44 17.79 -8.62
C GLN A 154 3.77 18.49 -9.80
N LEU A 155 4.43 19.49 -10.39
CA LEU A 155 3.94 20.16 -11.58
C LEU A 155 4.28 19.35 -12.84
N LEU A 156 3.28 19.07 -13.67
CA LEU A 156 3.43 18.47 -14.99
C LEU A 156 2.92 19.45 -16.05
N SER A 157 3.79 19.85 -16.97
CA SER A 157 3.42 20.71 -18.10
C SER A 157 4.32 20.42 -19.29
N SER A 158 3.78 20.58 -20.50
CA SER A 158 4.54 20.41 -21.75
C SER A 158 5.27 21.67 -22.20
N LYS A 159 4.94 22.84 -21.63
CA LYS A 159 5.49 24.14 -22.05
C LYS A 159 6.48 24.75 -21.07
N THR A 160 6.39 24.41 -19.79
CA THR A 160 7.16 25.07 -18.73
C THR A 160 7.38 24.12 -17.56
N SER A 161 8.54 24.20 -16.92
CA SER A 161 8.76 23.60 -15.60
C SER A 161 8.47 24.57 -14.45
N ASP A 162 8.19 25.83 -14.78
CA ASP A 162 7.93 26.90 -13.80
C ASP A 162 6.41 27.11 -13.63
N ALA A 163 5.95 26.95 -12.39
CA ALA A 163 4.57 27.15 -11.97
C ALA A 163 4.06 28.57 -12.24
N CYS A 164 4.93 29.58 -12.16
CA CYS A 164 4.56 30.98 -12.39
C CYS A 164 4.11 31.25 -13.84
N ASN A 165 4.48 30.38 -14.78
CA ASN A 165 4.12 30.52 -16.20
C ASN A 165 2.81 29.80 -16.58
N CYS A 166 2.14 29.13 -15.64
CA CYS A 166 0.86 28.44 -15.89
C CYS A 166 -0.38 29.35 -15.86
N ASN A 167 -0.23 30.68 -15.81
CA ASN A 167 -1.36 31.59 -15.62
C ASN A 167 -2.37 31.64 -16.77
N GLN A 168 -1.99 31.19 -17.97
CA GLN A 168 -2.88 31.14 -19.14
C GLN A 168 -3.27 29.70 -19.55
N SER A 169 -2.66 28.70 -18.93
CA SER A 169 -2.96 27.29 -19.19
C SER A 169 -4.14 26.83 -18.32
N ILE A 170 -4.88 25.83 -18.79
CA ILE A 170 -5.87 25.14 -17.97
C ILE A 170 -5.16 24.51 -16.76
N LYS A 171 -5.63 24.79 -15.56
CA LYS A 171 -5.07 24.26 -14.32
C LYS A 171 -5.87 23.05 -13.87
N ILE A 172 -5.20 21.91 -13.78
CA ILE A 172 -5.82 20.65 -13.38
C ILE A 172 -5.15 20.20 -12.09
N ILE A 173 -5.91 19.89 -11.05
CA ILE A 173 -5.40 19.17 -9.88
C ILE A 173 -5.75 17.69 -10.04
N THR A 174 -4.79 16.81 -9.80
CA THR A 174 -5.04 15.37 -9.63
C THR A 174 -4.79 14.96 -8.19
N LEU A 175 -5.73 14.25 -7.57
CA LEU A 175 -5.64 13.71 -6.21
C LEU A 175 -5.79 12.19 -6.23
N GLY A 176 -5.23 11.54 -5.21
CA GLY A 176 -5.32 10.10 -5.05
C GLY A 176 -4.22 9.56 -4.14
N GLY A 177 -4.23 8.24 -4.00
CA GLY A 177 -3.18 7.49 -3.32
C GLY A 177 -1.93 7.23 -4.19
N SER A 178 -1.33 6.08 -3.97
CA SER A 178 -0.09 5.63 -4.60
C SER A 178 -0.15 5.42 -6.12
N THR A 179 -1.33 5.14 -6.67
CA THR A 179 -1.53 5.03 -8.13
C THR A 179 -1.49 6.39 -8.82
N THR A 180 -1.80 7.46 -8.10
CA THR A 180 -1.74 8.84 -8.60
C THR A 180 -0.38 9.48 -8.28
N ASP A 181 0.27 9.08 -7.19
CA ASP A 181 1.60 9.55 -6.78
C ASP A 181 2.60 9.45 -7.95
N PRO A 182 3.29 10.55 -8.31
CA PRO A 182 4.14 10.60 -9.48
C PRO A 182 5.42 9.76 -9.39
N ASP A 183 5.85 9.39 -8.19
CA ASP A 183 7.15 8.77 -8.00
C ASP A 183 7.03 7.30 -7.59
N VAL A 184 5.89 6.86 -7.05
CA VAL A 184 5.67 5.44 -6.72
C VAL A 184 5.86 4.57 -7.95
N MET A 185 5.35 5.00 -9.11
CA MET A 185 5.51 4.24 -10.35
C MET A 185 6.97 4.24 -10.82
N ASP A 186 7.70 5.32 -10.56
CA ASP A 186 9.12 5.38 -10.89
C ASP A 186 9.92 4.35 -10.08
N LEU A 187 9.46 3.93 -8.89
CA LEU A 187 10.11 2.85 -8.11
C LEU A 187 9.88 1.45 -8.72
N PHE A 188 8.72 1.21 -9.33
CA PHE A 188 8.36 -0.10 -9.90
C PHE A 188 9.02 -0.36 -11.26
N GLU A 189 9.41 0.67 -12.00
CA GLU A 189 9.86 0.58 -13.40
C GLU A 189 11.38 0.78 -13.58
N TRP A 190 12.18 0.49 -12.56
CA TRP A 190 13.64 0.75 -12.53
C TRP A 190 14.52 0.05 -13.59
N ASN A 191 13.96 -0.71 -14.55
CA ASN A 191 14.77 -1.60 -15.37
C ASN A 191 14.38 -1.76 -16.85
N ASP A 192 13.76 -0.76 -17.48
CA ASP A 192 13.87 -0.63 -18.93
C ASP A 192 14.73 0.59 -19.27
N ASP A 193 15.69 0.39 -20.18
CA ASP A 193 16.74 1.31 -20.63
C ASP A 193 16.47 2.80 -20.33
N ALA A 194 17.46 3.51 -19.76
CA ALA A 194 17.39 4.92 -19.35
C ALA A 194 16.90 5.91 -20.46
N LEU A 195 16.78 5.44 -21.70
CA LEU A 195 16.20 6.13 -22.85
C LEU A 195 14.64 6.13 -22.89
N GLN A 196 13.94 5.36 -22.05
CA GLN A 196 12.47 5.35 -21.98
C GLN A 196 11.87 6.16 -20.81
N LYS A 197 12.63 7.00 -20.11
CA LYS A 197 12.06 7.90 -19.06
C LYS A 197 10.88 8.75 -19.54
N SER A 198 10.76 9.01 -20.84
CA SER A 198 9.62 9.75 -21.41
C SER A 198 8.33 8.94 -21.53
N SER A 199 8.34 7.61 -21.40
CA SER A 199 7.14 6.75 -21.47
C SER A 199 6.59 6.35 -20.09
N HIS A 200 7.39 6.39 -19.04
CA HIS A 200 7.05 5.88 -17.70
C HIS A 200 6.27 6.88 -16.82
N GLY A 201 5.76 6.35 -15.70
CA GLY A 201 5.17 7.08 -14.58
C GLY A 201 3.67 6.89 -14.38
N SER A 202 3.11 7.57 -13.37
CA SER A 202 1.70 7.45 -13.01
C SER A 202 0.77 8.03 -14.08
N TRP A 203 -0.52 7.66 -13.98
CA TRP A 203 -1.54 8.08 -14.95
C TRP A 203 -1.59 9.60 -15.21
N PRO A 204 -1.32 10.54 -14.26
CA PRO A 204 -1.28 11.97 -14.56
C PRO A 204 -0.19 12.36 -15.56
N ARG A 205 0.96 11.67 -15.57
CA ARG A 205 2.01 11.89 -16.59
C ARG A 205 1.54 11.46 -17.98
N HIS A 206 0.88 10.30 -18.08
CA HIS A 206 0.26 9.86 -19.33
C HIS A 206 -0.85 10.80 -19.76
N PHE A 207 -1.63 11.31 -18.82
CA PHE A 207 -2.70 12.28 -19.06
C PHE A 207 -2.14 13.59 -19.63
N GLN A 208 -1.04 14.13 -19.09
CA GLN A 208 -0.36 15.31 -19.65
C GLN A 208 0.04 15.11 -21.12
N LYS A 209 0.54 13.91 -21.47
CA LYS A 209 0.93 13.56 -22.85
C LYS A 209 -0.30 13.54 -23.76
N ILE A 210 -1.41 12.97 -23.30
CA ILE A 210 -2.68 12.96 -24.04
C ILE A 210 -3.15 14.40 -24.31
N LEU A 211 -3.21 15.24 -23.28
CA LEU A 211 -3.62 16.65 -23.42
C LEU A 211 -2.74 17.39 -24.45
N SER A 212 -1.42 17.21 -24.36
CA SER A 212 -0.46 17.82 -25.28
C SER A 212 -0.65 17.34 -26.73
N ASN A 213 -0.91 16.04 -26.93
CA ASN A 213 -1.17 15.47 -28.26
C ASN A 213 -2.46 16.00 -28.90
N PHE A 214 -3.45 16.37 -28.08
CA PHE A 214 -4.68 17.03 -28.53
C PHE A 214 -4.56 18.57 -28.61
N GLY A 215 -3.38 19.13 -28.37
CA GLY A 215 -3.14 20.58 -28.42
C GLY A 215 -3.79 21.34 -27.27
N ILE A 216 -4.14 20.66 -26.17
CA ILE A 216 -4.72 21.28 -24.97
C ILE A 216 -3.58 21.81 -24.10
N ASP A 217 -3.55 23.13 -23.91
CA ASP A 217 -2.59 23.79 -23.03
C ASP A 217 -3.03 23.67 -21.57
N ALA A 218 -2.44 22.71 -20.85
CA ALA A 218 -2.76 22.44 -19.46
C ALA A 218 -1.51 22.27 -18.59
N CYS A 219 -1.62 22.71 -17.34
CA CYS A 219 -0.71 22.42 -16.25
C CYS A 219 -1.41 21.51 -15.24
N ILE A 220 -0.85 20.32 -15.00
CA ILE A 220 -1.35 19.40 -13.99
C ILE A 220 -0.53 19.55 -12.71
N TYR A 221 -1.21 19.84 -11.61
CA TYR A 221 -0.70 19.85 -10.25
C TYR A 221 -1.01 18.48 -9.65
N ASN A 222 -0.06 17.56 -9.75
CA ASN A 222 -0.24 16.21 -9.24
C ASN A 222 -0.02 16.16 -7.73
N GLY A 223 -1.12 16.10 -6.98
CA GLY A 223 -1.15 16.02 -5.52
C GLY A 223 -1.39 14.60 -4.99
N GLY A 224 -1.22 13.57 -5.81
CA GLY A 224 -1.26 12.18 -5.36
C GLY A 224 -0.12 11.87 -4.40
N ILE A 225 -0.44 11.20 -3.29
CA ILE A 225 0.54 10.81 -2.27
C ILE A 225 0.23 9.36 -1.87
N ILE A 226 1.24 8.50 -1.88
CA ILE A 226 1.12 7.11 -1.41
C ILE A 226 0.38 7.04 -0.08
N GLY A 227 -0.56 6.09 0.06
CA GLY A 227 -1.28 5.87 1.31
C GLY A 227 -2.40 6.87 1.63
N TYR A 228 -2.56 7.96 0.87
CA TYR A 228 -3.65 8.90 1.13
C TYR A 228 -5.04 8.27 0.99
N SER A 229 -5.92 8.70 1.89
CA SER A 229 -7.36 8.44 1.85
C SER A 229 -8.13 9.67 1.34
N SER A 230 -9.39 9.47 0.95
CA SER A 230 -10.28 10.57 0.55
C SER A 230 -10.41 11.70 1.59
N ALA A 231 -10.17 11.41 2.88
CA ALA A 231 -10.19 12.41 3.96
C ALA A 231 -8.98 13.36 3.89
N GLN A 232 -7.79 12.83 3.62
CA GLN A 232 -6.58 13.63 3.41
C GLN A 232 -6.67 14.41 2.10
N GLU A 233 -7.20 13.80 1.05
CA GLU A 233 -7.41 14.46 -0.24
C GLU A 233 -8.39 15.63 -0.12
N LEU A 234 -9.49 15.46 0.61
CA LEU A 234 -10.43 16.55 0.93
C LEU A 234 -9.72 17.70 1.67
N LEU A 235 -8.95 17.38 2.72
CA LEU A 235 -8.25 18.39 3.51
C LEU A 235 -7.20 19.13 2.68
N LYS A 236 -6.48 18.40 1.82
CA LYS A 236 -5.50 18.94 0.88
C LYS A 236 -6.16 19.84 -0.15
N LEU A 237 -7.27 19.42 -0.75
CA LEU A 237 -8.02 20.23 -1.72
C LEU A 237 -8.50 21.54 -1.09
N TRP A 238 -9.04 21.47 0.13
CA TRP A 238 -9.52 22.64 0.83
C TRP A 238 -8.40 23.62 1.19
N ARG A 239 -7.29 23.10 1.75
CA ARG A 239 -6.16 23.90 2.23
C ARG A 239 -5.31 24.46 1.09
N ASP A 240 -4.94 23.61 0.14
CA ASP A 240 -3.94 23.94 -0.90
C ASP A 240 -4.59 24.23 -2.25
N GLY A 241 -5.66 23.51 -2.59
CA GLY A 241 -6.26 23.56 -3.93
C GLY A 241 -6.78 24.93 -4.32
N LEU A 242 -7.40 25.68 -3.40
CA LEU A 242 -7.91 27.03 -3.69
C LEU A 242 -6.79 28.00 -4.08
N SER A 243 -5.63 27.87 -3.46
CA SER A 243 -4.47 28.71 -3.75
C SER A 243 -3.94 28.48 -5.17
N ILE A 244 -4.15 27.29 -5.72
CA ILE A 244 -3.83 26.97 -7.12
C ILE A 244 -4.91 27.55 -8.07
N SER A 245 -6.15 27.64 -7.59
CA SER A 245 -7.34 28.04 -8.37
C SER A 245 -7.50 27.19 -9.64
N PRO A 246 -7.71 25.87 -9.49
CA PRO A 246 -7.82 24.96 -10.63
C PRO A 246 -9.12 25.18 -11.40
N ASP A 247 -9.10 24.85 -12.69
CA ASP A 247 -10.30 24.74 -13.51
C ASP A 247 -10.97 23.36 -13.36
N VAL A 248 -10.16 22.34 -13.09
CA VAL A 248 -10.59 20.94 -12.98
C VAL A 248 -9.88 20.26 -11.81
N VAL A 249 -10.63 19.47 -11.05
CA VAL A 249 -10.12 18.55 -10.03
C VAL A 249 -10.52 17.13 -10.44
N ILE A 250 -9.53 16.24 -10.52
CA ILE A 250 -9.71 14.83 -10.85
C ILE A 250 -9.20 14.00 -9.67
N VAL A 251 -10.02 13.08 -9.18
CA VAL A 251 -9.67 12.20 -8.05
C VAL A 251 -9.69 10.74 -8.52
N LEU A 252 -8.65 9.97 -8.19
CA LEU A 252 -8.60 8.52 -8.38
C LEU A 252 -8.22 7.86 -7.04
N ASP A 253 -9.21 7.33 -6.33
CA ASP A 253 -9.04 6.84 -4.96
C ASP A 253 -10.00 5.67 -4.60
N GLY A 254 -10.11 5.37 -3.30
CA GLY A 254 -11.03 4.40 -2.73
C GLY A 254 -10.37 3.13 -2.21
N PHE A 255 -9.21 2.73 -2.77
CA PHE A 255 -8.49 1.54 -2.28
C PHE A 255 -8.08 1.72 -0.81
N ASN A 256 -7.42 2.84 -0.48
CA ASN A 256 -6.94 3.12 0.87
C ASN A 256 -8.07 3.31 1.89
N ASP A 257 -9.20 3.90 1.48
CA ASP A 257 -10.39 4.07 2.32
C ASP A 257 -11.00 2.71 2.75
N GLY A 258 -10.92 1.73 1.85
CA GLY A 258 -11.36 0.36 2.13
C GLY A 258 -10.45 -0.41 3.10
N LEU A 259 -9.18 0.01 3.27
CA LEU A 259 -8.19 -0.70 4.09
C LEU A 259 -8.22 -0.30 5.56
N SER A 260 -8.49 -1.25 6.46
CA SER A 260 -8.73 -0.92 7.87
C SER A 260 -7.54 -0.62 8.76
N PHE A 261 -6.34 -0.79 8.25
CA PHE A 261 -5.11 -0.41 8.94
C PHE A 261 -4.62 1.00 8.60
N LEU A 262 -5.11 1.65 7.54
CA LEU A 262 -4.64 2.99 7.16
C LEU A 262 -5.29 4.13 7.96
N SER A 263 -6.49 3.90 8.50
CA SER A 263 -7.25 4.90 9.24
C SER A 263 -7.74 4.37 10.58
N HIS A 264 -7.85 5.26 11.57
CA HIS A 264 -8.37 4.90 12.88
C HIS A 264 -9.83 4.43 12.77
N LYS A 265 -10.14 3.29 13.40
CA LYS A 265 -11.44 2.60 13.26
C LYS A 265 -12.64 3.50 13.55
N ASN A 266 -12.59 4.27 14.64
CA ASN A 266 -13.68 5.16 15.06
C ASN A 266 -13.48 6.61 14.58
N HIS A 267 -12.32 6.92 14.01
CA HIS A 267 -11.96 8.28 13.58
C HIS A 267 -11.33 8.19 12.18
N PRO A 268 -12.13 7.86 11.15
CA PRO A 268 -11.60 7.51 9.82
C PRO A 268 -10.83 8.64 9.12
N LYS A 269 -10.98 9.88 9.60
CA LYS A 269 -10.23 11.06 9.15
C LYS A 269 -8.85 11.20 9.82
N HIS A 270 -8.57 10.36 10.80
CA HIS A 270 -7.29 10.29 11.50
C HIS A 270 -6.45 9.16 10.88
N HIS A 271 -5.42 9.55 10.14
CA HIS A 271 -4.55 8.59 9.45
C HIS A 271 -3.62 7.88 10.44
N SER A 272 -3.33 6.61 10.20
CA SER A 272 -2.41 5.78 10.99
C SER A 272 -0.99 6.33 11.09
N HIS A 273 -0.57 7.21 10.19
CA HIS A 273 0.76 7.83 10.21
C HIS A 273 0.94 8.77 11.41
N PHE A 274 -0.15 9.32 11.93
CA PHE A 274 -0.11 10.08 13.16
C PHE A 274 0.20 9.19 14.38
N ALA A 275 0.10 7.85 14.29
CA ALA A 275 0.47 6.96 15.40
C ALA A 275 1.94 7.13 15.83
N ALA A 276 2.85 7.41 14.88
CA ALA A 276 4.24 7.70 15.22
C ALA A 276 4.37 9.00 16.03
N ILE A 277 3.59 10.02 15.65
CA ILE A 277 3.54 11.30 16.36
C ILE A 277 2.89 11.12 17.74
N GLU A 278 1.81 10.35 17.83
CA GLU A 278 1.16 9.99 19.09
C GLU A 278 2.13 9.27 20.04
N ASN A 279 2.94 8.35 19.54
CA ASN A 279 3.94 7.64 20.34
C ASN A 279 4.98 8.60 20.96
N VAL A 280 5.24 9.74 20.32
CA VAL A 280 6.10 10.81 20.85
C VAL A 280 5.33 11.73 21.80
N ILE A 281 4.10 12.12 21.44
CA ILE A 281 3.30 13.09 22.19
C ILE A 281 2.74 12.48 23.49
N ASN A 282 2.24 11.24 23.46
CA ASN A 282 1.58 10.61 24.63
C ASN A 282 2.48 10.55 25.88
N PRO A 283 3.77 10.18 25.80
CA PRO A 283 4.67 10.29 26.95
C PRO A 283 4.80 11.72 27.48
N LEU A 284 4.82 12.74 26.62
CA LEU A 284 4.92 14.15 27.02
C LEU A 284 3.63 14.60 27.74
N LEU A 285 2.47 14.17 27.27
CA LEU A 285 1.19 14.46 27.92
C LEU A 285 1.09 13.84 29.31
N SER A 286 1.67 12.66 29.53
CA SER A 286 1.68 12.01 30.85
C SER A 286 2.41 12.81 31.94
N HIS A 287 3.31 13.73 31.54
CA HIS A 287 4.04 14.62 32.45
C HIS A 287 3.34 15.96 32.70
N LYS A 288 2.07 16.12 32.25
CA LYS A 288 1.31 17.38 32.33
C LYS A 288 2.09 18.53 31.71
N THR A 289 2.51 18.36 30.46
CA THR A 289 3.25 19.39 29.72
C THR A 289 2.48 20.72 29.76
N GLN A 290 3.08 21.71 30.41
CA GLN A 290 2.56 23.07 30.46
C GLN A 290 2.95 23.77 29.18
N CYS A 291 1.95 24.26 28.43
CA CYS A 291 2.18 25.22 27.38
C CYS A 291 1.60 26.56 27.84
N SER A 292 2.40 27.61 27.74
CA SER A 292 1.94 28.97 27.96
C SER A 292 1.32 29.46 26.66
N ASP A 293 0.05 29.84 26.68
CA ASP A 293 -0.56 30.51 25.54
C ASP A 293 0.00 31.95 25.39
N TYR A 294 -0.41 32.67 24.34
CA TYR A 294 0.02 34.05 24.13
C TYR A 294 -0.36 35.01 25.29
N HIS A 295 -1.29 34.61 26.16
CA HIS A 295 -1.74 35.38 27.33
C HIS A 295 -1.07 34.95 28.64
N GLY A 296 -0.13 34.02 28.59
CA GLY A 296 0.52 33.50 29.80
C GLY A 296 -0.34 32.50 30.58
N ILE A 297 -1.47 32.05 30.04
CA ILE A 297 -2.33 31.06 30.67
C ILE A 297 -1.68 29.69 30.47
N GLU A 298 -1.27 29.08 31.57
CA GLU A 298 -0.77 27.70 31.58
C GLU A 298 -1.92 26.76 31.26
N THR A 299 -1.90 26.18 30.05
CA THR A 299 -2.82 25.11 29.67
C THR A 299 -2.13 23.78 29.90
N VAL A 300 -2.78 22.88 30.63
CA VAL A 300 -2.33 21.50 30.82
C VAL A 300 -3.06 20.61 29.83
N TYR A 301 -2.32 19.99 28.93
CA TYR A 301 -2.86 18.99 28.01
C TYR A 301 -2.76 17.60 28.63
N GLU A 302 -3.89 16.90 28.75
CA GLU A 302 -3.96 15.57 29.37
C GLU A 302 -4.04 14.42 28.35
N GLN A 303 -4.56 14.69 27.14
CA GLN A 303 -4.77 13.68 26.11
C GLN A 303 -4.84 14.28 24.70
N ILE A 304 -4.58 13.43 23.69
CA ILE A 304 -4.84 13.74 22.28
C ILE A 304 -6.34 13.58 22.01
N SER A 305 -6.94 14.52 21.28
CA SER A 305 -8.34 14.43 20.84
C SER A 305 -8.40 14.13 19.35
N TYR A 306 -9.17 13.11 18.99
CA TYR A 306 -9.47 12.75 17.61
C TYR A 306 -10.80 13.33 17.09
N GLY A 307 -11.45 14.16 17.90
CA GLY A 307 -12.79 14.67 17.64
C GLY A 307 -13.89 13.65 17.94
N ILE A 308 -15.01 13.76 17.22
CA ILE A 308 -16.20 12.94 17.43
C ILE A 308 -16.01 11.58 16.76
N GLU A 309 -16.36 10.49 17.45
CA GLU A 309 -16.38 9.15 16.85
C GLU A 309 -17.43 9.08 15.74
N SER A 310 -17.05 8.46 14.62
CA SER A 310 -18.00 8.17 13.55
C SER A 310 -18.59 6.78 13.69
N SER A 311 -19.91 6.69 13.55
CA SER A 311 -20.64 5.43 13.39
C SER A 311 -20.83 5.02 11.93
N LYS A 312 -20.33 5.82 10.99
CA LYS A 312 -20.44 5.56 9.55
C LYS A 312 -19.49 4.44 9.15
N SER A 313 -19.91 3.67 8.16
CA SER A 313 -19.02 2.74 7.47
C SER A 313 -18.03 3.48 6.56
N ARG A 314 -16.93 2.81 6.21
CA ARG A 314 -15.85 3.39 5.38
C ARG A 314 -16.32 3.93 4.03
N TRP A 315 -17.18 3.19 3.33
CA TRP A 315 -17.70 3.64 2.03
C TRP A 315 -18.62 4.87 2.18
N GLN A 316 -19.30 5.02 3.33
CA GLN A 316 -20.12 6.21 3.59
C GLN A 316 -19.25 7.43 3.84
N GLU A 317 -18.16 7.29 4.59
CA GLU A 317 -17.17 8.34 4.82
C GLU A 317 -16.50 8.77 3.52
N TRP A 318 -16.01 7.80 2.73
CA TRP A 318 -15.43 8.05 1.41
C TRP A 318 -16.41 8.81 0.49
N HIS A 319 -17.65 8.34 0.40
CA HIS A 319 -18.69 9.01 -0.39
C HIS A 319 -18.99 10.43 0.11
N GLU A 320 -19.05 10.64 1.43
CA GLU A 320 -19.25 11.96 2.01
C GLU A 320 -18.09 12.91 1.73
N ASN A 321 -16.84 12.44 1.81
CA ASN A 321 -15.68 13.24 1.48
C ASN A 321 -15.75 13.72 0.02
N HIS A 322 -16.10 12.85 -0.94
CA HIS A 322 -16.31 13.27 -2.32
C HIS A 322 -17.50 14.19 -2.52
N ARG A 323 -18.60 14.00 -1.78
CA ARG A 323 -19.72 14.95 -1.81
C ARG A 323 -19.30 16.33 -1.36
N ILE A 324 -18.47 16.41 -0.32
CA ILE A 324 -17.92 17.68 0.18
C ILE A 324 -16.97 18.28 -0.86
N MET A 325 -16.03 17.50 -1.42
CA MET A 325 -15.12 17.98 -2.47
C MET A 325 -15.87 18.47 -3.71
N SER A 326 -16.89 17.74 -4.15
CA SER A 326 -17.75 18.12 -5.28
C SER A 326 -18.54 19.41 -4.99
N ALA A 327 -19.16 19.52 -3.82
CA ALA A 327 -19.90 20.73 -3.41
C ALA A 327 -18.96 21.95 -3.31
N PHE A 328 -17.77 21.73 -2.75
CA PHE A 328 -16.72 22.73 -2.65
C PHE A 328 -16.28 23.22 -4.03
N CYS A 329 -15.91 22.30 -4.93
CA CYS A 329 -15.51 22.67 -6.30
C CYS A 329 -16.61 23.43 -7.02
N LYS A 330 -17.86 22.98 -6.90
CA LYS A 330 -19.02 23.62 -7.51
C LYS A 330 -19.22 25.08 -7.04
N GLU A 331 -19.01 25.36 -5.76
CA GLU A 331 -19.10 26.72 -5.20
C GLU A 331 -18.11 27.68 -5.88
N PHE A 332 -16.92 27.20 -6.22
CA PHE A 332 -15.87 27.99 -6.88
C PHE A 332 -15.88 27.87 -8.41
N GLY A 333 -16.89 27.22 -9.00
CA GLY A 333 -16.98 27.03 -10.45
C GLY A 333 -15.96 26.05 -11.04
N ILE A 334 -15.37 25.20 -10.20
CA ILE A 334 -14.36 24.20 -10.55
C ILE A 334 -15.06 22.90 -10.97
N GLU A 335 -14.66 22.32 -12.10
CA GLU A 335 -15.15 21.00 -12.52
C GLU A 335 -14.57 19.91 -11.62
N TYR A 336 -15.40 18.95 -11.19
CA TYR A 336 -14.98 17.89 -10.29
C TYR A 336 -15.45 16.52 -10.76
N LEU A 337 -14.51 15.58 -10.87
CA LEU A 337 -14.79 14.17 -11.13
C LEU A 337 -13.91 13.29 -10.23
N ALA A 338 -14.55 12.32 -9.59
CA ALA A 338 -13.90 11.23 -8.88
C ALA A 338 -14.07 9.93 -9.67
N PHE A 339 -13.05 9.09 -9.65
CA PHE A 339 -12.99 7.81 -10.32
C PHE A 339 -12.71 6.73 -9.28
N ILE A 340 -13.53 5.69 -9.26
CA ILE A 340 -13.29 4.54 -8.38
C ILE A 340 -12.05 3.82 -8.89
N GLN A 341 -11.00 3.75 -8.07
CA GLN A 341 -9.74 3.12 -8.46
C GLN A 341 -9.93 1.63 -8.79
N PRO A 342 -9.53 1.18 -9.99
CA PRO A 342 -9.49 -0.25 -10.29
C PRO A 342 -8.38 -0.95 -9.50
N PHE A 343 -8.62 -2.21 -9.11
CA PHE A 343 -7.63 -3.05 -8.44
C PHE A 343 -7.74 -4.50 -8.94
N GLY A 344 -6.63 -5.24 -8.91
CA GLY A 344 -6.42 -6.48 -9.66
C GLY A 344 -7.32 -7.66 -9.30
N TRP A 345 -8.12 -7.56 -8.25
CA TRP A 345 -9.04 -8.62 -7.86
C TRP A 345 -10.36 -8.59 -8.65
N HIS A 346 -10.62 -7.54 -9.42
CA HIS A 346 -11.86 -7.37 -10.16
C HIS A 346 -11.93 -8.13 -11.50
N ASP A 347 -10.79 -8.40 -12.15
CA ASP A 347 -10.75 -9.11 -13.44
C ASP A 347 -10.83 -10.63 -13.31
N CYS A 348 -10.65 -11.14 -12.11
CA CYS A 348 -10.66 -12.56 -11.90
C CYS A 348 -12.11 -13.00 -11.62
N ASN A 349 -12.67 -13.85 -12.49
CA ASN A 349 -13.76 -14.78 -12.14
C ASN A 349 -13.51 -15.58 -10.84
N TYR A 350 -12.32 -15.42 -10.25
CA TYR A 350 -12.00 -15.76 -8.86
C TYR A 350 -12.99 -15.25 -7.83
N LEU A 351 -13.67 -14.11 -7.90
CA LEU A 351 -14.49 -13.71 -6.73
C LEU A 351 -15.59 -14.74 -6.38
N ALA A 352 -16.11 -15.49 -7.35
CA ALA A 352 -17.05 -16.59 -7.09
C ALA A 352 -16.35 -17.88 -6.62
N SER A 353 -15.14 -18.20 -7.12
CA SER A 353 -14.43 -19.43 -6.78
C SER A 353 -13.49 -19.28 -5.58
N CYS A 354 -12.92 -18.10 -5.34
CA CYS A 354 -12.07 -17.75 -4.20
C CYS A 354 -12.88 -17.51 -2.94
N ASP A 355 -14.08 -16.92 -3.00
CA ASP A 355 -14.90 -16.85 -1.78
C ASP A 355 -15.28 -18.27 -1.30
N VAL A 356 -15.45 -19.22 -2.22
CA VAL A 356 -15.65 -20.65 -1.92
C VAL A 356 -14.34 -21.35 -1.53
N VAL A 357 -13.25 -21.17 -2.28
CA VAL A 357 -11.95 -21.82 -2.06
C VAL A 357 -11.23 -21.28 -0.81
N PHE A 358 -11.36 -19.99 -0.50
CA PHE A 358 -10.79 -19.38 0.71
C PHE A 358 -11.58 -19.81 1.95
N ARG A 359 -12.92 -19.88 1.87
CA ARG A 359 -13.74 -20.49 2.94
C ARG A 359 -13.41 -21.97 3.12
N ILE A 360 -13.21 -22.72 2.03
CA ILE A 360 -12.83 -24.14 2.08
C ILE A 360 -11.39 -24.32 2.61
N ASN A 361 -10.43 -23.48 2.20
CA ASN A 361 -9.03 -23.60 2.63
C ASN A 361 -8.83 -23.16 4.09
N SER A 362 -9.47 -22.08 4.54
CA SER A 362 -9.50 -21.74 5.97
C SER A 362 -10.18 -22.84 6.78
N PHE A 363 -11.30 -23.39 6.30
CA PHE A 363 -11.97 -24.52 6.93
C PHE A 363 -11.06 -25.75 7.02
N LEU A 364 -10.41 -26.16 5.93
CA LEU A 364 -9.54 -27.33 5.87
C LEU A 364 -8.27 -27.14 6.69
N HIS A 365 -7.62 -25.98 6.64
CA HIS A 365 -6.42 -25.69 7.43
C HIS A 365 -6.69 -25.75 8.94
N ASN A 366 -7.78 -25.11 9.40
CA ASN A 366 -8.20 -25.15 10.79
C ASN A 366 -8.67 -26.55 11.20
N PHE A 367 -9.31 -27.28 10.29
CA PHE A 367 -9.68 -28.69 10.50
C PHE A 367 -8.45 -29.55 10.74
N PHE A 368 -7.39 -29.45 9.92
CA PHE A 368 -6.20 -30.31 10.07
C PHE A 368 -5.35 -29.97 11.30
N ILE A 369 -5.20 -28.69 11.67
CA ILE A 369 -4.45 -28.30 12.87
C ILE A 369 -5.20 -28.72 14.15
N SER A 370 -6.50 -28.43 14.23
CA SER A 370 -7.32 -28.84 15.36
C SER A 370 -7.38 -30.37 15.47
N ALA A 371 -7.49 -31.05 14.33
CA ALA A 371 -7.50 -32.51 14.27
C ALA A 371 -6.20 -33.16 14.68
N GLY A 372 -5.07 -32.63 14.24
CA GLY A 372 -3.75 -33.13 14.65
C GLY A 372 -3.57 -33.09 16.16
N GLN A 373 -3.95 -32.00 16.81
CA GLN A 373 -3.79 -31.83 18.25
C GLN A 373 -4.75 -32.71 19.06
N THR A 374 -6.03 -32.74 18.69
CA THR A 374 -7.04 -33.53 19.41
C THR A 374 -6.82 -35.04 19.23
N ILE A 375 -6.38 -35.47 18.03
CA ILE A 375 -5.99 -36.87 17.77
C ILE A 375 -4.77 -37.26 18.61
N LYS A 376 -3.77 -36.37 18.71
CA LYS A 376 -2.59 -36.59 19.55
C LYS A 376 -2.97 -36.75 21.02
N ASP A 377 -3.87 -35.92 21.53
CA ASP A 377 -4.30 -35.96 22.93
C ASP A 377 -5.20 -37.19 23.23
N GLN A 378 -6.08 -37.59 22.30
CA GLN A 378 -6.90 -38.79 22.48
C GLN A 378 -6.14 -40.10 22.28
N LEU A 379 -5.12 -40.12 21.40
CA LEU A 379 -4.20 -41.25 21.28
C LEU A 379 -3.38 -41.45 22.55
N ASN A 380 -2.91 -40.36 23.16
CA ASN A 380 -2.18 -40.42 24.43
C ASN A 380 -3.07 -40.90 25.60
N ASN A 381 -4.39 -40.68 25.51
CA ASN A 381 -5.36 -41.02 26.56
C ASN A 381 -6.20 -42.28 26.27
N GLY A 382 -5.86 -43.07 25.24
CA GLY A 382 -6.45 -44.37 24.94
C GLY A 382 -7.97 -44.37 24.64
N SER A 383 -8.55 -43.22 24.30
CA SER A 383 -10.01 -43.05 24.19
C SER A 383 -10.37 -42.22 22.95
N LEU A 384 -10.28 -42.84 21.78
CA LEU A 384 -10.69 -42.20 20.53
C LEU A 384 -12.17 -42.45 20.28
N ASN A 385 -13.02 -41.47 20.59
CA ASN A 385 -14.44 -41.48 20.22
C ASN A 385 -14.66 -40.48 19.09
N LEU A 386 -14.86 -41.02 17.89
CA LEU A 386 -14.96 -40.27 16.63
C LEU A 386 -16.09 -39.22 16.65
N VAL A 387 -17.17 -39.46 17.40
CA VAL A 387 -18.33 -38.57 17.46
C VAL A 387 -18.05 -37.34 18.34
N SER A 388 -17.37 -37.51 19.47
CA SER A 388 -16.97 -36.38 20.33
C SER A 388 -15.87 -35.56 19.67
N LEU A 389 -14.98 -36.22 18.92
CA LEU A 389 -13.96 -35.57 18.10
C LEU A 389 -14.61 -34.66 17.05
N LEU A 390 -15.62 -35.15 16.31
CA LEU A 390 -16.36 -34.37 15.32
C LEU A 390 -17.16 -33.20 15.94
N GLN A 391 -17.81 -33.40 17.10
CA GLN A 391 -18.51 -32.33 17.81
C GLN A 391 -17.56 -31.25 18.34
N HIS A 392 -16.37 -31.64 18.82
CA HIS A 392 -15.33 -30.71 19.23
C HIS A 392 -14.79 -29.92 18.04
N PHE A 393 -14.62 -30.54 16.86
CA PHE A 393 -14.21 -29.82 15.64
C PHE A 393 -15.24 -28.83 15.14
N VAL A 394 -16.51 -29.21 15.09
CA VAL A 394 -17.58 -28.28 14.65
C VAL A 394 -17.66 -27.08 15.60
N SER A 395 -17.35 -27.26 16.88
CA SER A 395 -17.36 -26.18 17.87
C SER A 395 -16.09 -25.31 17.83
N ASN A 396 -14.92 -25.90 17.53
CA ASN A 396 -13.63 -25.19 17.52
C ASN A 396 -13.19 -24.65 16.15
N ALA A 397 -13.75 -25.15 15.05
CA ALA A 397 -13.52 -24.60 13.71
C ALA A 397 -14.00 -23.13 13.60
N PHE A 398 -14.86 -22.68 14.52
CA PHE A 398 -15.28 -21.28 14.64
C PHE A 398 -14.45 -20.46 15.64
N SER A 399 -13.54 -21.06 16.41
CA SER A 399 -12.78 -20.38 17.48
C SER A 399 -11.27 -20.30 17.23
N CYS A 400 -10.69 -21.25 16.49
CA CYS A 400 -9.25 -21.32 16.22
C CYS A 400 -8.93 -20.92 14.78
N GLU A 401 -8.74 -19.61 14.58
CA GLU A 401 -8.06 -19.04 13.43
C GLU A 401 -6.88 -18.25 14.02
N THR A 402 -5.69 -18.41 13.46
CA THR A 402 -4.51 -17.62 13.86
C THR A 402 -4.75 -16.12 13.61
N ASP A 403 -4.22 -15.24 14.45
CA ASP A 403 -4.45 -13.78 14.35
C ASP A 403 -4.17 -13.23 12.94
N GLN A 404 -3.11 -13.68 12.28
CA GLN A 404 -2.73 -13.16 10.96
C GLN A 404 -3.67 -13.59 9.82
N SER A 405 -4.19 -14.83 9.84
CA SER A 405 -5.15 -15.29 8.83
C SER A 405 -6.54 -14.65 9.03
N LYS A 406 -6.93 -14.34 10.29
CA LYS A 406 -8.10 -13.51 10.62
C LYS A 406 -7.98 -12.12 10.04
N HIS A 407 -6.84 -11.46 10.28
CA HIS A 407 -6.63 -10.11 9.80
C HIS A 407 -6.72 -10.06 8.27
N PHE A 408 -6.04 -10.96 7.55
CA PHE A 408 -6.07 -10.95 6.08
C PHE A 408 -7.47 -11.26 5.50
N SER A 409 -8.22 -12.21 6.06
CA SER A 409 -9.57 -12.54 5.56
C SER A 409 -10.60 -11.44 5.84
N ILE A 410 -10.52 -10.80 7.00
CA ILE A 410 -11.41 -9.69 7.39
C ILE A 410 -11.16 -8.46 6.52
N HIS A 411 -9.90 -8.08 6.31
CA HIS A 411 -9.55 -6.92 5.47
C HIS A 411 -10.04 -7.10 4.03
N ASN A 412 -9.93 -8.31 3.46
CA ASN A 412 -10.43 -8.60 2.12
C ASN A 412 -11.96 -8.51 2.05
N PHE A 413 -12.68 -8.99 3.07
CA PHE A 413 -14.14 -8.85 3.13
C PHE A 413 -14.59 -7.40 3.22
N GLU A 414 -13.94 -6.59 4.08
CA GLU A 414 -14.23 -5.17 4.22
C GLU A 414 -13.97 -4.40 2.91
N LEU A 415 -12.87 -4.70 2.22
CA LEU A 415 -12.51 -4.10 0.94
C LEU A 415 -13.51 -4.46 -0.17
N VAL A 416 -13.87 -5.75 -0.29
CA VAL A 416 -14.87 -6.20 -1.26
C VAL A 416 -16.23 -5.55 -0.99
N ASN A 417 -16.65 -5.49 0.27
CA ASN A 417 -17.88 -4.81 0.65
C ASN A 417 -17.81 -3.31 0.34
N PHE A 418 -16.69 -2.65 0.63
CA PHE A 418 -16.45 -1.24 0.31
C PHE A 418 -16.68 -0.97 -1.18
N PHE A 419 -15.99 -1.70 -2.07
CA PHE A 419 -16.11 -1.47 -3.52
C PHE A 419 -17.46 -1.88 -4.09
N SER A 420 -18.13 -2.87 -3.50
CA SER A 420 -19.52 -3.20 -3.84
C SER A 420 -20.47 -2.01 -3.57
N GLN A 421 -20.33 -1.38 -2.40
CA GLN A 421 -21.15 -0.23 -2.02
C GLN A 421 -20.76 1.03 -2.80
N ALA A 422 -19.47 1.29 -3.00
CA ALA A 422 -18.96 2.39 -3.81
C ALA A 422 -19.51 2.35 -5.26
N ARG A 423 -19.53 1.17 -5.88
CA ARG A 423 -20.15 0.97 -7.21
C ARG A 423 -21.66 1.12 -7.20
N THR A 424 -22.31 0.77 -6.11
CA THR A 424 -23.77 0.95 -6.01
C THR A 424 -24.12 2.42 -5.95
N ILE A 425 -23.40 3.22 -5.14
CA ILE A 425 -23.65 4.65 -4.99
C ILE A 425 -23.21 5.47 -6.21
N SER A 426 -22.17 5.03 -6.94
CA SER A 426 -21.70 5.72 -8.14
C SER A 426 -22.74 5.74 -9.26
N LYS A 427 -23.61 4.72 -9.35
CA LYS A 427 -24.74 4.70 -10.31
C LYS A 427 -25.74 5.84 -10.13
N SER A 428 -25.80 6.42 -8.93
CA SER A 428 -26.67 7.57 -8.61
C SER A 428 -25.90 8.88 -8.47
N SER A 429 -24.59 8.87 -8.71
CA SER A 429 -23.72 10.03 -8.58
C SER A 429 -23.33 10.57 -9.94
N ASP A 430 -23.48 11.88 -10.14
CA ASP A 430 -23.04 12.53 -11.37
C ASP A 430 -21.53 12.79 -11.39
N PHE A 431 -20.84 12.65 -10.26
CA PHE A 431 -19.44 13.02 -10.08
C PHE A 431 -18.53 11.86 -9.66
N ILE A 432 -19.07 10.66 -9.39
CA ILE A 432 -18.28 9.46 -9.09
C ILE A 432 -18.44 8.48 -10.25
N ILE A 433 -17.35 8.18 -10.94
CA ILE A 433 -17.35 7.38 -12.16
C ILE A 433 -16.74 6.01 -11.88
N PRO A 434 -17.50 4.91 -12.07
CA PRO A 434 -16.92 3.58 -12.07
C PRO A 434 -16.06 3.39 -13.34
N ILE A 435 -14.83 2.91 -13.16
CA ILE A 435 -13.89 2.62 -14.26
C ILE A 435 -13.21 1.27 -14.10
N GLU A 436 -13.79 0.35 -13.34
CA GLU A 436 -13.29 -1.01 -13.14
C GLU A 436 -13.17 -1.81 -14.44
N ASP A 437 -13.92 -1.45 -15.48
CA ASP A 437 -13.91 -2.08 -16.79
C ASP A 437 -12.72 -1.63 -17.68
N THR A 438 -11.93 -0.64 -17.23
CA THR A 438 -10.81 -0.08 -17.99
C THR A 438 -9.80 -1.15 -18.43
N PHE A 439 -9.68 -2.22 -17.66
CA PHE A 439 -8.66 -3.25 -17.85
C PHE A 439 -9.21 -4.57 -18.39
N TYR A 440 -10.50 -4.64 -18.72
CA TYR A 440 -11.11 -5.84 -19.27
C TYR A 440 -10.39 -6.27 -20.56
N GLY A 441 -9.84 -7.48 -20.53
CA GLY A 441 -9.08 -8.06 -21.65
C GLY A 441 -7.57 -7.83 -21.59
N TYR A 442 -7.03 -7.27 -20.50
CA TYR A 442 -5.59 -7.05 -20.31
C TYR A 442 -5.06 -7.76 -19.05
N PRO A 443 -4.59 -9.02 -19.15
CA PRO A 443 -4.23 -9.83 -17.97
C PRO A 443 -2.98 -9.36 -17.21
N ASP A 444 -2.10 -8.58 -17.86
CA ASP A 444 -0.77 -8.22 -17.34
C ASP A 444 -0.63 -6.71 -17.06
N ILE A 445 -1.71 -6.03 -16.69
CA ILE A 445 -1.68 -4.57 -16.49
C ILE A 445 -1.36 -4.15 -15.07
N TYR A 446 -1.42 -5.04 -14.09
CA TYR A 446 -1.09 -4.75 -12.71
C TYR A 446 0.32 -5.25 -12.35
N CYS A 447 1.08 -4.42 -11.65
CA CYS A 447 2.37 -4.79 -11.05
C CYS A 447 2.19 -5.50 -9.70
N ASP A 448 1.11 -5.17 -9.00
CA ASP A 448 0.69 -5.81 -7.75
C ASP A 448 -0.85 -5.81 -7.63
N THR A 449 -1.43 -5.75 -6.43
CA THR A 449 -2.89 -5.76 -6.27
C THR A 449 -3.56 -4.45 -6.69
N VAL A 450 -2.83 -3.33 -6.76
CA VAL A 450 -3.40 -1.99 -6.82
C VAL A 450 -2.69 -1.08 -7.83
N HIS A 451 -1.39 -1.27 -8.03
CA HIS A 451 -0.56 -0.50 -8.93
C HIS A 451 -0.54 -1.11 -10.33
N CYS A 452 -0.58 -0.23 -11.32
CA CYS A 452 -0.58 -0.60 -12.72
C CYS A 452 0.82 -0.49 -13.32
N THR A 453 1.09 -1.30 -14.33
CA THR A 453 2.19 -1.09 -15.29
C THR A 453 2.01 0.26 -16.00
N SER A 454 3.05 0.78 -16.66
CA SER A 454 2.94 1.96 -17.55
C SER A 454 1.80 1.79 -18.57
N LYS A 455 1.58 0.57 -19.09
CA LYS A 455 0.45 0.32 -19.98
C LYS A 455 -0.91 0.50 -19.30
N GLY A 456 -1.06 -0.01 -18.07
CA GLY A 456 -2.27 0.21 -17.27
C GLY A 456 -2.48 1.69 -16.92
N ASN A 457 -1.43 2.40 -16.53
CA ASN A 457 -1.49 3.85 -16.29
C ASN A 457 -1.88 4.65 -17.55
N GLN A 458 -1.40 4.24 -18.72
CA GLN A 458 -1.84 4.80 -20.00
C GLN A 458 -3.33 4.57 -20.25
N LEU A 459 -3.84 3.37 -19.99
CA LEU A 459 -5.26 3.03 -20.15
C LEU A 459 -6.15 3.84 -19.20
N LEU A 460 -5.73 4.03 -17.95
CA LEU A 460 -6.42 4.90 -16.98
C LEU A 460 -6.49 6.35 -17.50
N ALA A 461 -5.36 6.90 -17.93
CA ALA A 461 -5.30 8.26 -18.44
C ALA A 461 -6.21 8.47 -19.67
N ASP A 462 -6.23 7.49 -20.58
CA ASP A 462 -7.11 7.52 -21.76
C ASP A 462 -8.59 7.39 -21.40
N ARG A 463 -8.94 6.52 -20.44
CA ARG A 463 -10.31 6.39 -19.92
C ARG A 463 -10.78 7.70 -19.30
N ILE A 464 -9.96 8.30 -18.43
CA ILE A 464 -10.25 9.57 -17.77
C ILE A 464 -10.44 10.68 -18.82
N TYR A 465 -9.51 10.82 -19.78
CA TYR A 465 -9.65 11.80 -20.86
C TYR A 465 -10.97 11.68 -21.63
N ARG A 466 -11.35 10.46 -22.01
CA ARG A 466 -12.61 10.21 -22.72
C ARG A 466 -13.83 10.58 -21.88
N GLU A 467 -13.82 10.30 -20.58
CA GLU A 467 -14.92 10.70 -19.69
C GLU A 467 -15.06 12.23 -19.57
N LEU A 468 -13.94 12.96 -19.43
CA LEU A 468 -13.97 14.43 -19.46
C LEU A 468 -14.49 14.97 -20.81
N ALA A 469 -14.06 14.38 -21.92
CA ALA A 469 -14.50 14.76 -23.26
C ALA A 469 -15.99 14.51 -23.48
N ASN A 470 -16.49 13.33 -23.10
CA ASN A 470 -17.90 12.95 -23.20
C ASN A 470 -18.82 13.89 -22.41
N ARG A 471 -18.32 14.44 -21.30
CA ARG A 471 -19.02 15.42 -20.47
C ARG A 471 -18.91 16.85 -20.98
N GLY A 472 -18.18 17.08 -22.08
CA GLY A 472 -18.01 18.39 -22.68
C GLY A 472 -17.12 19.33 -21.85
N ILE A 473 -16.33 18.82 -20.90
CA ILE A 473 -15.49 19.66 -20.02
C ILE A 473 -14.49 20.46 -20.86
N TRP A 474 -13.81 19.83 -21.82
CA TRP A 474 -12.85 20.52 -22.69
C TRP A 474 -13.49 21.63 -23.52
N HIS A 475 -14.73 21.41 -23.99
CA HIS A 475 -15.47 22.43 -24.72
C HIS A 475 -15.83 23.61 -23.82
N LYS A 476 -16.29 23.34 -22.59
CA LYS A 476 -16.60 24.39 -21.61
C LYS A 476 -15.37 25.25 -21.30
N LEU A 477 -14.22 24.63 -21.06
CA LEU A 477 -12.98 25.35 -20.73
C LEU A 477 -12.48 26.20 -21.89
N ALA A 478 -12.56 25.70 -23.12
CA ALA A 478 -12.17 26.45 -24.32
C ALA A 478 -13.04 27.69 -24.61
N LEU A 479 -14.25 27.79 -24.02
CA LEU A 479 -15.11 28.98 -24.15
C LEU A 479 -14.77 30.08 -23.12
N HIS A 480 -14.02 29.73 -22.07
CA HIS A 480 -13.66 30.65 -20.99
C HIS A 480 -12.23 31.20 -21.10
N SER A 481 -11.36 30.52 -21.86
CA SER A 481 -10.05 30.99 -22.32
C SER A 481 -10.17 31.95 -23.51
#